data_AF-A0A937LW05-F1
#
_entry.id   AF-A0A937LW05-F1
#
_cell.length_a   1.000
_cell.length_b   1.000
_cell.length_c   1.000
_cell.angle_alpha   90.00
_cell.angle_beta   90.00
_cell.angle_gamma   90.00
#
_symmetry.space_group_name_H-M   'P 1'
#
loop_
_entity.id
_entity.type
_entity.pdbx_description
1 polymer ?
#
loop_
_entity_poly.entity_id
_entity_poly.type
_entity_poly.pdbx_seq_one_letter_code
_entity_poly.pdbx_strand_id
1 'polypeptide(L)'
;MNLVLKVSFDNYDAWIAEFNNHAERAAVCDESKTTVGKVDDKNCIVMMYDVDMEGMQKLMTSEYLTQLTEKMNIKNDEMHVFTAMQQ
;
A
#
# COMPACT_ATOMS: atom_id res chain seq x y z
N MET A 1 10.21 4.68 -7.95
CA MET A 1 11.13 3.88 -7.07
C MET A 1 10.40 2.65 -6.57
N ASN A 2 11.08 1.60 -6.10
CA ASN A 2 10.38 0.43 -5.56
C ASN A 2 10.36 0.46 -4.04
N LEU A 3 9.22 0.08 -3.46
CA LEU A 3 8.96 0.16 -2.02
C LEU A 3 8.50 -1.19 -1.47
N VAL A 4 8.96 -1.50 -0.26
CA VAL A 4 8.35 -2.52 0.60
C VAL A 4 7.79 -1.81 1.83
N LEU A 5 6.51 -2.01 2.08
CA LEU A 5 5.80 -1.46 3.23
C LEU A 5 5.39 -2.59 4.16
N LYS A 6 5.53 -2.38 5.46
CA LYS A 6 4.81 -3.16 6.47
C LYS A 6 3.66 -2.31 6.98
N VAL A 7 2.45 -2.84 6.87
CA VAL A 7 1.23 -2.12 7.19
C VAL A 7 0.43 -2.91 8.23
N SER A 8 -0.09 -2.22 9.24
CA SER A 8 -1.05 -2.78 10.19
C SER A 8 -2.41 -2.11 10.09
N PHE A 9 -3.45 -2.82 10.52
CA PHE A 9 -4.87 -2.43 10.48
C PHE A 9 -5.68 -3.29 11.45
N ASP A 10 -6.95 -2.96 11.66
CA ASP A 10 -7.81 -3.72 12.58
C ASP A 10 -8.26 -5.07 12.01
N ASN A 11 -8.41 -5.20 10.67
CA ASN A 11 -8.88 -6.41 10.01
C ASN A 11 -8.33 -6.54 8.57
N TYR A 12 -7.59 -7.63 8.30
CA TYR A 12 -6.99 -7.90 6.98
C TYR A 12 -8.01 -8.02 5.85
N ASP A 13 -9.08 -8.79 6.06
CA ASP A 13 -10.04 -9.10 4.99
C ASP A 13 -10.81 -7.83 4.54
N ALA A 14 -11.14 -6.96 5.49
CA ALA A 14 -11.72 -5.65 5.19
C ALA A 14 -10.71 -4.74 4.47
N TRP A 15 -9.47 -4.70 4.95
CA TRP A 15 -8.42 -3.88 4.36
C TRP A 15 -8.07 -4.31 2.93
N ILE A 16 -7.89 -5.61 2.67
CA ILE A 16 -7.52 -6.12 1.34
C ILE A 16 -8.65 -5.93 0.32
N ALA A 17 -9.91 -5.94 0.77
CA ALA A 17 -11.05 -5.65 -0.10
C ALA A 17 -11.05 -4.19 -0.57
N GLU A 18 -10.84 -3.23 0.34
CA GLU A 18 -10.70 -1.81 -0.03
C GLU A 18 -9.44 -1.58 -0.85
N PHE A 19 -8.32 -2.22 -0.48
CA PHE A 19 -7.09 -2.18 -1.25
C PHE A 19 -7.36 -2.63 -2.69
N ASN A 20 -7.88 -3.83 -2.94
CA ASN A 20 -8.10 -4.32 -4.30
C ASN A 20 -9.10 -3.49 -5.12
N ASN A 21 -10.02 -2.78 -4.47
CA ASN A 21 -11.01 -1.93 -5.15
C ASN A 21 -10.50 -0.49 -5.44
N HIS A 22 -9.34 -0.11 -4.94
CA HIS A 22 -8.82 1.25 -5.09
C HIS A 22 -8.03 1.43 -6.41
N ALA A 23 -8.77 1.67 -7.50
CA ALA A 23 -8.23 1.80 -8.86
C ALA A 23 -7.26 2.96 -9.06
N GLU A 24 -7.35 4.03 -8.26
CA GLU A 24 -6.49 5.23 -8.40
C GLU A 24 -5.01 4.94 -8.12
N ARG A 25 -4.68 3.81 -7.46
CA ARG A 25 -3.29 3.38 -7.28
C ARG A 25 -2.54 3.15 -8.58
N ALA A 26 -3.24 2.74 -9.65
CA ALA A 26 -2.63 2.52 -10.96
C ALA A 26 -2.03 3.81 -11.56
N ALA A 27 -2.40 4.98 -11.05
CA ALA A 27 -1.80 6.26 -11.47
C ALA A 27 -0.44 6.53 -10.79
N VAL A 28 -0.10 5.84 -9.70
CA VAL A 28 1.06 6.14 -8.85
C VAL A 28 2.03 4.97 -8.67
N CYS A 29 1.71 3.77 -9.16
CA CYS A 29 2.61 2.62 -9.17
C CYS A 29 2.23 1.59 -10.24
N ASP A 30 3.14 0.65 -10.54
CA ASP A 30 2.87 -0.48 -11.42
C ASP A 30 2.07 -1.57 -10.71
N GLU A 31 0.73 -1.46 -10.77
CA GLU A 31 -0.20 -2.43 -10.17
C GLU A 31 -0.05 -3.85 -10.70
N SER A 32 0.52 -4.05 -11.90
CA SER A 32 0.73 -5.40 -12.44
C SER A 32 1.80 -6.19 -11.67
N LYS A 33 2.65 -5.49 -10.91
CA LYS A 33 3.69 -6.07 -10.05
C LYS A 33 3.44 -5.85 -8.56
N THR A 34 2.49 -4.98 -8.18
CA THR A 34 2.11 -4.77 -6.78
C THR A 34 1.70 -6.12 -6.16
N THR A 35 2.38 -6.49 -5.08
CA THR A 35 2.15 -7.77 -4.40
C THR A 35 1.85 -7.52 -2.93
N VAL A 36 0.81 -8.18 -2.41
CA VAL A 36 0.48 -8.14 -0.98
C VAL A 36 0.65 -9.53 -0.38
N GLY A 37 1.47 -9.63 0.67
CA GLY A 37 1.59 -10.82 1.50
C GLY A 37 0.89 -10.62 2.84
N LYS A 38 -0.12 -11.45 3.17
CA LYS A 38 -0.69 -11.50 4.52
C LYS A 38 0.36 -12.00 5.50
N VAL A 39 0.58 -11.27 6.59
CA VAL A 39 1.42 -11.73 7.71
C VAL A 39 0.54 -12.39 8.76
N ASP A 40 -0.51 -11.69 9.18
CA ASP A 40 -1.57 -12.19 10.07
C ASP A 40 -2.88 -11.39 9.83
N ASP A 41 -3.86 -11.50 10.71
CA ASP A 41 -5.16 -10.83 10.57
C ASP A 41 -5.11 -9.30 10.76
N LYS A 42 -3.97 -8.76 11.18
CA LYS A 42 -3.75 -7.33 11.48
C LYS A 42 -2.54 -6.73 10.79
N ASN A 43 -1.77 -7.51 10.03
CA ASN A 43 -0.52 -7.09 9.41
C ASN A 43 -0.38 -7.65 7.99
N CYS A 44 0.17 -6.85 7.09
CA CYS A 44 0.60 -7.30 5.78
C CYS A 44 1.93 -6.66 5.36
N ILE A 45 2.53 -7.24 4.33
CA ILE A 45 3.64 -6.64 3.58
C ILE A 45 3.12 -6.28 2.19
N VAL A 46 3.36 -5.05 1.75
CA VAL A 46 3.03 -4.56 0.40
C VAL A 46 4.33 -4.28 -0.33
N MET A 47 4.53 -4.92 -1.47
CA MET A 47 5.63 -4.65 -2.38
C MET A 47 5.09 -3.89 -3.58
N MET A 48 5.65 -2.71 -3.85
CA MET A 48 5.21 -1.79 -4.89
C MET A 48 6.37 -1.45 -5.82
N TYR A 49 6.09 -1.32 -7.10
CA TYR A 49 7.08 -1.05 -8.14
C TYR A 49 6.79 0.26 -8.86
N ASP A 50 7.85 0.90 -9.36
CA ASP A 50 7.77 2.12 -10.17
C ASP A 50 6.90 3.23 -9.53
N VAL A 51 6.98 3.35 -8.21
CA VAL A 51 6.19 4.30 -7.42
C VAL A 51 6.59 5.74 -7.75
N ASP A 52 5.59 6.55 -8.10
CA ASP A 52 5.65 8.01 -8.10
C ASP A 52 5.37 8.52 -6.69
N MET A 53 6.42 8.98 -5.99
CA MET A 53 6.30 9.44 -4.62
C MET A 53 5.47 10.72 -4.48
N GLU A 54 5.49 11.60 -5.48
CA GLU A 54 4.74 12.85 -5.40
C GLU A 54 3.24 12.58 -5.59
N GLY A 55 2.90 11.76 -6.58
CA GLY A 55 1.54 11.25 -6.79
C GLY A 55 1.03 10.46 -5.58
N MET A 56 1.85 9.56 -5.04
CA MET A 56 1.51 8.77 -3.84
C MET A 56 1.23 9.67 -2.63
N GLN A 57 2.05 10.69 -2.39
CA GLN A 57 1.84 11.61 -1.27
C GLN A 57 0.50 12.36 -1.42
N LYS A 58 0.18 12.83 -2.62
CA LYS A 58 -1.11 13.48 -2.91
C LYS A 58 -2.28 12.51 -2.68
N LEU A 59 -2.15 11.28 -3.17
CA LEU A 59 -3.17 10.23 -3.01
C LEU A 59 -3.40 9.91 -1.53
N MET A 60 -2.34 9.72 -0.75
CA MET A 60 -2.42 9.46 0.69
C MET A 60 -3.06 10.60 1.49
N THR A 61 -2.96 11.85 1.00
CA THR A 61 -3.64 13.01 1.59
C THR A 61 -5.04 13.26 1.03
N SER A 62 -5.54 12.41 0.14
CA SER A 62 -6.92 12.50 -0.35
C SER A 62 -7.92 12.28 0.79
N GLU A 63 -9.10 12.87 0.66
CA GLU A 63 -10.17 12.71 1.65
C GLU A 63 -10.54 11.23 1.84
N TYR A 64 -10.66 10.47 0.74
CA TYR A 64 -10.99 9.05 0.78
C TYR A 64 -9.95 8.23 1.58
N LEU A 65 -8.66 8.35 1.26
CA LEU A 65 -7.64 7.58 1.97
C LEU A 65 -7.44 8.05 3.41
N THR A 66 -7.64 9.33 3.71
CA THR A 66 -7.60 9.84 5.09
C THR A 66 -8.70 9.18 5.93
N GLN A 67 -9.95 9.19 5.43
CA GLN A 67 -11.07 8.55 6.11
C GLN A 67 -10.90 7.04 6.25
N LEU A 68 -10.39 6.37 5.20
CA LEU A 68 -10.14 4.94 5.23
C LEU A 68 -9.06 4.58 6.26
N THR A 69 -7.99 5.37 6.32
CA THR A 69 -6.89 5.21 7.29
C THR A 69 -7.40 5.29 8.72
N GLU A 70 -8.24 6.28 9.03
CA GLU A 70 -8.87 6.41 10.34
C GLU A 70 -9.83 5.26 10.64
N LYS A 71 -10.73 4.95 9.70
CA LYS A 71 -11.77 3.92 9.86
C LYS A 71 -11.19 2.54 10.12
N MET A 72 -10.09 2.18 9.46
CA MET A 72 -9.47 0.86 9.55
C MET A 72 -8.22 0.83 10.44
N ASN A 73 -7.89 1.95 11.09
CA ASN A 73 -6.70 2.11 11.92
C ASN A 73 -5.41 1.71 11.18
N ILE A 74 -5.28 2.14 9.92
CA ILE A 74 -4.17 1.79 9.05
C ILE A 74 -2.91 2.51 9.54
N LYS A 75 -1.79 1.77 9.67
CA LYS A 75 -0.49 2.33 10.03
C LYS A 75 0.59 1.81 9.10
N ASN A 76 1.41 2.73 8.60
CA ASN A 76 2.64 2.39 7.89
C ASN A 76 3.74 2.19 8.93
N ASP A 77 3.91 0.95 9.39
CA ASP A 77 4.85 0.61 10.46
C ASP A 77 6.30 0.70 9.98
N GLU A 78 6.55 0.27 8.74
CA GLU A 78 7.88 0.32 8.11
C GLU A 78 7.76 0.63 6.62
N MET A 79 8.75 1.35 6.09
CA MET A 79 8.90 1.63 4.66
C MET A 79 10.37 1.49 4.28
N HIS A 80 10.64 0.65 3.29
CA HIS A 80 11.98 0.36 2.78
C HIS A 80 12.02 0.56 1.27
N VAL A 81 13.12 1.15 0.78
CA VAL A 81 13.39 1.25 -0.66
C VAL A 81 14.22 0.05 -1.09
N PHE A 82 13.92 -0.53 -2.25
CA PHE A 82 14.70 -1.63 -2.79
C PHE A 82 14.98 -1.48 -4.29
N THR A 83 16.00 -2.18 -4.76
CA THR A 83 16.31 -2.35 -6.18
C THR A 83 16.14 -3.82 -6.52
N ALA A 84 15.37 -4.12 -7.56
CA ALA A 84 15.27 -5.49 -8.07
C ALA A 84 16.62 -5.91 -8.64
N MET A 85 17.10 -7.10 -8.26
CA MET A 85 18.31 -7.64 -8.89
C MET A 85 18.00 -7.99 -10.34
N GLN A 86 18.84 -7.54 -11.27
CA GLN A 86 18.79 -8.03 -12.65
C GLN A 86 19.14 -9.53 -12.62
N GLN A 87 18.23 -10.37 -13.11
CA GLN A 87 18.50 -11.79 -13.36
C GLN A 87 19.27 -11.94 -14.67
#